data_AF-A0ABD0R9Y8-F1
#
_entry.id   AF-A0ABD0R9Y8-F1
#
_cell.length_a   1.000
_cell.length_b   1.000
_cell.length_c   1.000
_cell.angle_alpha   90.00
_cell.angle_beta   90.00
_cell.angle_gamma   90.00
#
_symmetry.space_group_name_H-M   'P 1'
#
loop_
_entity.id
_entity.type
_entity.pdbx_description
1 polymer ?
#
loop_
_entity_poly.entity_id
_entity_poly.type
_entity_poly.pdbx_seq_one_letter_code
_entity_poly.pdbx_strand_id
1 'polypeptide(L)'
;PSCFKRFTIIPIPKKHKITGLNDYRPVALTSVIMKSFEKLVLAYLKDITGPLLDPLKFAYRANRSMEDAVNMHFILQHLDKSGTYERILF
;
A
#
# COMPACT_ATOMS: atom_id res chain seq x y z
N PRO A 1 23.22 -13.34 7.61
CA PRO A 1 23.11 -14.47 6.65
C PRO A 1 23.37 -14.01 5.21
N SER A 2 24.07 -14.79 4.39
CA SER A 2 24.32 -14.45 2.97
C SER A 2 23.04 -14.33 2.14
N CYS A 3 22.02 -15.13 2.47
CA CYS A 3 20.69 -15.10 1.84
C CYS A 3 19.91 -13.80 2.03
N PHE A 4 20.31 -12.92 2.97
CA PHE A 4 19.70 -11.59 3.15
C PHE A 4 20.31 -10.55 2.22
N LYS A 5 21.46 -10.85 1.61
CA LYS A 5 22.19 -9.94 0.71
C LYS A 5 21.94 -10.22 -0.77
N ARG A 6 21.07 -11.18 -1.11
CA ARG A 6 20.82 -11.62 -2.48
C ARG A 6 19.32 -11.62 -2.78
N PHE A 7 18.96 -11.11 -3.95
CA PHE A 7 17.61 -11.15 -4.51
C PHE A 7 17.70 -11.32 -6.03
N THR A 8 16.64 -11.87 -6.63
CA THR A 8 16.50 -12.01 -8.09
C THR A 8 15.53 -10.97 -8.60
N ILE A 9 15.92 -10.15 -9.57
CA ILE A 9 15.02 -9.16 -10.19
C ILE A 9 14.21 -9.85 -11.29
N ILE A 10 12.89 -9.84 -11.17
CA ILE A 10 11.97 -10.33 -12.21
C ILE A 10 11.20 -9.15 -12.81
N PRO A 11 11.27 -8.92 -14.13
CA PRO A 11 10.46 -7.90 -14.79
C PRO A 11 9.02 -8.39 -14.99
N ILE A 12 8.05 -7.68 -14.42
CA ILE A 12 6.62 -7.99 -14.58
C ILE A 12 5.98 -6.98 -15.55
N PRO A 13 5.29 -7.42 -16.63
CA PRO A 13 4.59 -6.51 -17.53
C PRO A 13 3.51 -5.69 -16.79
N LYS A 14 3.50 -4.37 -16.98
CA LYS A 14 2.45 -3.47 -16.45
C LYS A 14 1.19 -3.46 -17.30
N LYS A 15 1.32 -3.75 -18.59
CA LYS A 15 0.26 -3.68 -19.60
C LYS A 15 0.38 -4.83 -20.59
N HIS A 16 -0.71 -5.18 -21.27
CA HIS A 16 -0.77 -6.34 -22.17
C HIS A 16 0.17 -6.22 -23.37
N LYS A 17 0.25 -5.04 -23.99
CA LYS A 17 1.13 -4.81 -25.14
C LYS A 17 2.41 -4.12 -24.71
N ILE A 18 3.54 -4.80 -24.84
CA ILE A 18 4.84 -4.29 -24.44
C ILE A 18 5.45 -3.51 -25.61
N THR A 19 5.78 -2.25 -25.37
CA THR A 19 6.34 -1.32 -26.36
C THR A 19 7.78 -0.91 -26.03
N GLY A 20 8.21 -1.06 -24.77
CA GLY A 20 9.59 -0.82 -24.36
C GLY A 20 9.85 -1.25 -22.92
N LEU A 21 11.09 -1.06 -22.45
CA LEU A 21 11.52 -1.49 -21.11
C LEU A 21 10.73 -0.82 -19.97
N ASN A 22 10.24 0.41 -20.18
CA ASN A 22 9.43 1.15 -19.21
C ASN A 22 8.08 0.48 -18.89
N ASP A 23 7.64 -0.44 -19.75
CA ASP A 23 6.40 -1.19 -19.55
C ASP A 23 6.56 -2.35 -18.56
N TYR A 24 7.78 -2.61 -18.09
CA TYR A 24 8.02 -3.57 -17.03
C TYR A 24 8.11 -2.88 -15.66
N ARG A 25 7.69 -3.62 -14.64
CA ARG A 25 7.94 -3.29 -13.24
C ARG A 25 8.92 -4.34 -12.69
N PRO A 26 10.17 -3.98 -12.36
CA PRO A 26 11.08 -4.92 -11.74
C PRO A 26 10.62 -5.23 -10.31
N VAL A 27 10.56 -6.50 -9.97
CA VAL A 27 10.24 -6.99 -8.63
C VAL A 27 11.41 -7.80 -8.10
N ALA A 28 11.93 -7.43 -6.94
CA ALA A 28 12.98 -8.17 -6.25
C ALA A 28 12.38 -9.36 -5.49
N LEU A 29 12.74 -10.58 -5.90
CA LEU A 29 12.41 -11.80 -5.17
C LEU A 29 13.51 -12.12 -4.16
N THR A 30 13.14 -12.05 -2.89
CA THR A 30 13.97 -12.46 -1.75
C THR A 30 13.74 -13.93 -1.41
N SER A 31 14.70 -14.54 -0.70
CA SER A 31 14.56 -15.92 -0.21
C SER A 31 13.37 -16.07 0.75
N VAL A 32 12.83 -17.28 0.88
CA VAL A 32 11.71 -17.56 1.81
C VAL A 32 12.08 -17.17 3.25
N ILE A 33 13.32 -17.43 3.67
CA ILE A 33 13.83 -17.06 5.00
C ILE A 33 13.77 -15.54 5.19
N MET A 34 14.19 -14.77 4.19
CA MET A 34 14.13 -13.30 4.22
C MET A 34 12.69 -12.80 4.26
N LYS A 35 11.77 -13.38 3.47
CA LYS A 35 10.34 -13.01 3.51
C LYS A 35 9.70 -13.27 4.88
N SER A 36 10.05 -14.38 5.53
CA SER A 36 9.59 -14.67 6.88
C SER A 36 10.12 -13.65 7.89
N PHE A 37 11.38 -13.26 7.76
CA PHE A 37 11.98 -12.22 8.59
C PHE A 37 11.35 -10.84 8.35
N GLU A 38 11.11 -10.45 7.10
CA GLU A 38 10.38 -9.22 6.75
C GLU A 38 8.99 -9.18 7.43
N LYS A 39 8.25 -10.29 7.43
CA LYS A 39 6.95 -10.38 8.11
C LYS A 39 7.06 -10.21 9.64
N LEU A 40 8.07 -10.81 10.26
CA LEU A 40 8.34 -10.68 11.69
C LEU A 40 8.61 -9.21 12.06
N VAL A 41 9.52 -8.57 11.32
CA VAL A 41 9.88 -7.16 11.54
C VAL A 41 8.69 -6.24 11.25
N LEU A 42 7.92 -6.51 10.20
CA LEU A 42 6.73 -5.73 9.86
C LEU A 42 5.69 -5.72 11.00
N ALA A 43 5.49 -6.85 11.68
CA ALA A 43 4.57 -6.91 12.81
C ALA A 43 5.00 -5.97 13.94
N TYR A 44 6.29 -5.98 14.28
CA TYR A 44 6.86 -5.08 15.28
C TYR A 44 6.77 -3.60 14.85
N LEU A 45 7.10 -3.29 13.59
CA LEU A 45 7.01 -1.92 13.08
C LEU A 45 5.57 -1.41 13.08
N LYS A 46 4.58 -2.25 12.77
CA LYS A 46 3.17 -1.86 12.78
C LYS A 46 2.69 -1.49 14.17
N ASP A 47 3.15 -2.19 15.20
CA ASP A 47 2.81 -1.89 16.59
C ASP A 47 3.32 -0.49 17.00
N ILE A 48 4.58 -0.19 16.67
CA ILE A 48 5.20 1.10 16.99
C ILE A 48 4.61 2.25 16.15
N THR A 49 4.45 2.04 14.85
CA THR A 49 4.06 3.11 13.92
C THR A 49 2.56 3.31 13.85
N GLY A 50 1.75 2.33 14.25
CA GLY A 50 0.29 2.37 14.19
C GLY A 50 -0.31 3.66 14.77
N PRO A 51 0.03 4.06 16.01
CA PRO A 51 -0.45 5.30 16.62
C PRO A 51 0.01 6.58 15.91
N LEU A 52 1.08 6.51 15.13
CA LEU A 52 1.69 7.63 14.40
C LEU A 52 1.16 7.76 12.96
N LEU A 53 0.33 6.82 12.50
CA LEU A 53 -0.22 6.88 11.16
C LEU A 53 -1.30 7.96 11.04
N ASP A 54 -1.21 8.74 9.98
CA ASP A 54 -2.27 9.68 9.59
C ASP A 54 -3.63 8.93 9.47
N PRO A 55 -4.68 9.42 10.14
CA PRO A 55 -6.04 8.89 10.01
C PRO A 55 -6.51 8.75 8.56
N LEU A 56 -6.11 9.66 7.67
CA LEU A 56 -6.46 9.67 6.24
C LEU A 56 -5.48 8.89 5.36
N LYS A 57 -4.59 8.09 5.95
CA LYS A 57 -3.77 7.14 5.20
C LYS A 57 -4.55 5.86 4.90
N PHE A 58 -4.95 5.72 3.64
CA PHE A 58 -5.66 4.54 3.13
C PHE A 58 -4.72 3.46 2.57
N ALA A 59 -3.60 3.87 1.96
CA ALA A 59 -2.66 2.94 1.36
C ALA A 59 -1.88 2.13 2.40
N TYR A 60 -1.68 0.83 2.12
CA TYR A 60 -0.90 -0.10 2.94
C TYR A 60 -1.37 -0.25 4.40
N ARG A 61 -2.66 -0.01 4.66
CA ARG A 61 -3.29 -0.14 5.97
C ARG A 61 -4.32 -1.28 5.94
N ALA A 62 -4.39 -2.04 7.03
CA ALA A 62 -5.41 -3.09 7.15
C ALA A 62 -6.81 -2.46 7.15
N ASN A 63 -7.77 -3.15 6.54
CA ASN A 63 -9.18 -2.72 6.45
C ASN A 63 -9.37 -1.34 5.80
N ARG A 64 -8.43 -0.93 4.92
CA ARG A 64 -8.55 0.27 4.09
C ARG A 64 -8.27 -0.07 2.64
N SER A 65 -9.04 0.52 1.74
CA SER A 65 -8.90 0.30 0.29
C SER A 65 -8.74 1.59 -0.49
N MET A 66 -8.57 1.49 -1.82
CA MET A 66 -8.53 2.67 -2.70
C MET A 66 -9.91 3.34 -2.71
N GLU A 67 -10.98 2.56 -2.67
CA GLU A 67 -12.36 3.01 -2.68
C GLU A 67 -12.66 3.88 -1.46
N ASP A 68 -12.14 3.53 -0.27
CA ASP A 68 -12.26 4.38 0.92
C ASP A 68 -11.67 5.78 0.72
N ALA A 69 -10.53 5.85 0.03
CA ALA A 69 -9.87 7.12 -0.26
C ALA A 69 -10.69 7.97 -1.24
N VAL A 70 -11.24 7.32 -2.27
CA VAL A 70 -12.11 7.97 -3.27
C VAL A 70 -13.40 8.44 -2.64
N ASN A 71 -14.05 7.63 -1.81
CA ASN A 71 -15.24 8.02 -1.07
C ASN A 71 -14.94 9.22 -0.18
N MET A 72 -13.89 9.16 0.64
CA MET A 72 -13.50 10.30 1.49
C MET A 72 -13.26 11.59 0.71
N HIS A 73 -12.69 11.52 -0.50
CA HIS A 73 -12.56 12.68 -1.37
C HIS A 73 -13.92 13.28 -1.75
N PHE A 74 -14.88 12.45 -2.18
CA PHE A 74 -16.23 12.92 -2.54
C PHE A 74 -17.01 13.46 -1.33
N ILE A 75 -16.88 12.84 -0.17
CA ILE A 75 -17.50 13.30 1.08
C ILE A 75 -17.02 14.71 1.41
N LEU A 76 -15.70 14.92 1.43
CA LEU A 76 -15.12 16.23 1.71
C LEU A 76 -15.61 17.28 0.70
N GLN A 77 -15.64 16.94 -0.59
CA GLN A 77 -16.16 17.81 -1.63
C GLN A 77 -17.67 18.13 -1.45
N HIS A 78 -18.46 17.20 -0.91
CA HIS A 78 -19.87 17.41 -0.61
C HIS A 78 -20.07 18.34 0.60
N LEU A 79 -19.24 18.18 1.64
CA LEU A 79 -19.28 18.96 2.88
C LEU A 79 -18.80 20.40 2.72
N ASP A 80 -18.05 20.73 1.66
CA ASP A 80 -17.67 22.11 1.33
C ASP A 80 -18.88 23.01 0.96
N LYS A 81 -20.05 22.43 0.73
CA LYS A 81 -21.29 23.16 0.42
C LYS A 81 -22.02 23.53 1.71
N SER A 82 -22.63 24.73 1.76
CA SER A 82 -23.39 25.15 2.94
C SER A 82 -24.65 24.29 3.14
N GLY A 83 -24.89 23.88 4.39
CA GLY A 83 -26.10 23.13 4.78
C GLY A 83 -26.09 21.64 4.42
N THR A 84 -24.95 21.07 3.99
CA THR A 84 -24.80 19.64 3.76
C THR A 84 -24.27 18.91 4.98
N TYR A 85 -24.62 17.63 5.12
CA TYR A 85 -24.11 16.75 6.17
C TYR A 85 -24.04 15.32 5.65
N GLU A 86 -23.10 14.54 6.18
CA GLU A 86 -22.94 13.14 5.84
C GLU A 86 -22.63 12.31 7.09
N ARG A 87 -23.20 11.12 7.18
CA ARG A 87 -23.00 10.21 8.30
C ARG A 87 -22.24 8.98 7.82
N ILE A 88 -20.98 8.89 8.25
CA ILE A 88 -20.11 7.75 7.97
C ILE A 88 -20.25 6.73 9.11
N LEU A 89 -20.57 5.49 8.77
CA LEU A 89 -20.50 4.34 9.67
C LEU A 89 -19.27 3.50 9.29
N PHE A 90 -18.42 3.21 10.27
CA PHE A 90 -17.25 2.33 10.13
C PHE A 90 -17.52 0.98 10.77
#